data_AF-A0A0B1SYC8-F1
#
_entry.id   AF-A0A0B1SYC8-F1
#
_cell.length_a   1.000
_cell.length_b   1.000
_cell.length_c   1.000
_cell.angle_alpha   90.00
_cell.angle_beta   90.00
_cell.angle_gamma   90.00
#
_symmetry.space_group_name_H-M   'P 1'
#
loop_
_entity.id
_entity.type
_entity.pdbx_description
1 polymer ?
#
loop_
_entity_poly.entity_id
_entity_poly.type
_entity_poly.pdbx_seq_one_letter_code
_entity_poly.pdbx_strand_id
1 'polypeptide(L)'
;MGHSEAISRAQHPDAPVEELEKLATERVVSRQKKSRAFYRVQATRQLIGQGDITKKKLRKKAEELVQPLVQKLNMVVVQFDPAHYMCLENVGTIKVQVKCDRGAADPNSTVTVHYRTVADTAQEHSDFIPVEGTLTFKPGEEMQEIEIEIVDNDIYEDDEQFMVRLSQVRAHSPSQFTPIPVRLGAASTATVLIVDDDHAGAFGFTSEKFKVVESAGEFVAEVVRTRGARGEVSIPYKTVDGQAKAGDDYEHCEGVLRFLDEQVKAEIRVPIVNDDEYEKNEDFFIELGEPIWHREITATDEGIEGKPVLSLSRCKVVITEDKEFKNFVDRMLTNANTSIMVGTSSWKQQFNEALTMEEGENEVSST
;
A
#
# COMPACT_ATOMS: atom_id res chain seq x y z
N MET A 1 33.51 -21.45 46.35
CA MET A 1 32.87 -22.34 45.35
C MET A 1 31.57 -21.69 44.91
N GLY A 2 31.63 -20.83 43.90
CA GLY A 2 30.48 -20.11 43.36
C GLY A 2 30.26 -20.54 41.92
N HIS A 3 29.59 -21.68 41.72
CA HIS A 3 29.08 -22.03 40.40
C HIS A 3 27.86 -21.15 40.13
N SER A 4 28.07 -20.08 39.36
CA SER A 4 27.01 -19.38 38.64
C SER A 4 26.46 -20.33 37.58
N GLU A 5 25.58 -21.25 37.99
CA GLU A 5 24.77 -22.02 37.04
C GLU A 5 23.70 -21.07 36.48
N ALA A 6 24.04 -20.43 35.36
CA ALA A 6 23.06 -19.89 34.44
C ALA A 6 22.08 -21.02 34.08
N ILE A 7 20.78 -20.72 33.98
CA ILE A 7 19.84 -21.62 33.32
C ILE A 7 20.33 -21.77 31.89
N SER A 8 21.03 -22.87 31.61
CA SER A 8 21.60 -23.10 30.29
C SER A 8 20.46 -23.51 29.36
N ARG A 9 20.56 -23.10 28.08
CA ARG A 9 19.72 -23.61 26.99
C ARG A 9 19.62 -25.14 26.97
N ALA A 10 20.50 -25.87 27.65
CA ALA A 10 20.44 -27.31 27.78
C ALA A 10 19.22 -27.83 28.57
N GLN A 11 18.63 -27.04 29.49
CA GLN A 11 17.44 -27.45 30.24
C GLN A 11 16.13 -27.07 29.52
N HIS A 12 16.16 -26.06 28.66
CA HIS A 12 15.03 -25.55 27.89
C HIS A 12 15.50 -25.10 26.49
N PRO A 13 15.68 -26.05 25.55
CA PRO A 13 16.32 -25.77 24.26
C PRO A 13 15.49 -24.90 23.32
N ASP A 14 14.15 -24.98 23.42
CA ASP A 14 13.21 -24.30 22.50
C ASP A 14 12.57 -23.04 23.09
N ALA A 15 12.93 -22.66 24.32
CA ALA A 15 12.32 -21.51 24.98
C ALA A 15 12.90 -20.18 24.43
N PRO A 16 12.05 -19.18 24.11
CA PRO A 16 12.52 -17.86 23.71
C PRO A 16 13.36 -17.22 24.82
N VAL A 17 14.32 -16.39 24.43
CA VAL A 17 15.31 -15.78 25.35
C VAL A 17 14.63 -15.05 26.51
N GLU A 18 13.51 -14.38 26.24
CA GLU A 18 12.70 -13.67 27.23
C GLU A 18 12.10 -14.60 28.31
N GLU A 19 11.71 -15.81 27.95
CA GLU A 19 11.15 -16.80 28.89
C GLU A 19 12.25 -17.43 29.77
N LEU A 20 13.44 -17.65 29.20
CA LEU A 20 14.62 -18.11 29.93
C LEU A 20 15.07 -17.08 30.99
N GLU A 21 15.02 -15.79 30.65
CA GLU A 21 15.35 -14.68 31.56
C GLU A 21 14.33 -14.57 32.71
N LYS A 22 13.04 -14.74 32.42
CA LYS A 22 11.98 -14.78 33.42
C LYS A 22 12.16 -15.93 34.42
N LEU A 23 12.49 -17.13 33.94
CA LEU A 23 12.74 -18.29 34.79
C LEU A 23 14.01 -18.11 35.66
N ALA A 24 15.05 -17.49 35.10
CA ALA A 24 16.28 -17.21 35.83
C ALA A 24 16.05 -16.23 36.97
N THR A 25 15.31 -15.14 36.71
CA THR A 25 14.99 -14.13 37.72
C THR A 25 14.08 -14.69 38.83
N GLU A 26 13.08 -15.52 38.50
CA GLU A 26 12.22 -16.20 39.46
C GLU A 26 13.01 -17.13 40.40
N ARG A 27 13.98 -17.86 39.86
CA ARG A 27 14.85 -18.76 40.62
C ARG A 27 15.78 -18.01 41.57
N VAL A 28 16.26 -16.83 41.18
CA VAL A 28 17.08 -15.96 42.04
C VAL A 28 16.25 -15.38 43.19
N VAL A 29 15.04 -14.92 42.93
CA VAL A 29 14.15 -14.33 43.95
C VAL A 29 13.64 -15.38 44.94
N SER A 30 13.40 -16.61 44.50
CA SER A 30 12.97 -17.71 45.37
C SER A 30 14.09 -18.23 46.29
N ARG A 31 15.35 -18.20 45.84
CA ARG A 31 16.53 -18.64 46.62
C ARG A 31 16.98 -17.65 47.70
N GLN A 32 16.55 -16.39 47.67
CA GLN A 32 16.88 -15.42 48.73
C GLN A 32 16.20 -15.79 50.04
N LYS A 33 16.94 -15.78 51.16
CA LYS A 33 16.37 -16.03 52.50
C LYS A 33 15.34 -14.96 52.85
N LYS A 34 14.10 -15.37 53.10
CA LYS A 34 12.95 -14.48 53.39
C LYS A 34 12.77 -14.33 54.90
N SER A 35 12.49 -13.11 55.37
CA SER A 35 12.28 -12.84 56.79
C SER A 35 10.91 -13.34 57.28
N ARG A 36 10.73 -13.58 58.59
CA ARG A 36 9.41 -13.98 59.14
C ARG A 36 8.29 -12.97 58.85
N ALA A 37 8.62 -11.69 58.81
CA ALA A 37 7.69 -10.62 58.45
C ALA A 37 7.15 -10.79 57.02
N PHE A 38 8.00 -11.24 56.09
CA PHE A 38 7.60 -11.48 54.70
C PHE A 38 6.45 -12.48 54.59
N TYR A 39 6.54 -13.62 55.29
CA TYR A 39 5.48 -14.64 55.27
C TYR A 39 4.17 -14.15 55.90
N ARG A 40 4.26 -13.34 56.96
CA ARG A 40 3.07 -12.75 57.59
C ARG A 40 2.35 -11.80 56.63
N VAL A 41 3.10 -10.95 55.94
CA VAL A 41 2.56 -9.99 54.96
C VAL A 41 2.05 -10.71 53.71
N GLN A 42 2.69 -11.80 53.28
CA GLN A 42 2.24 -12.58 52.13
C GLN A 42 0.92 -13.29 52.41
N ALA A 43 0.78 -13.90 53.58
CA ALA A 43 -0.45 -14.58 53.98
C ALA A 43 -1.63 -13.60 54.06
N THR A 44 -1.44 -12.42 54.67
CA THR A 44 -2.52 -11.41 54.75
C THR A 44 -2.91 -10.87 53.37
N ARG A 45 -1.94 -10.64 52.47
CA ARG A 45 -2.24 -10.17 51.10
C ARG A 45 -2.97 -11.20 50.25
N GLN A 46 -2.66 -12.50 50.42
CA GLN A 46 -3.41 -13.56 49.72
C GLN A 46 -4.86 -13.62 50.20
N LEU A 47 -5.10 -13.46 51.51
CA LEU A 47 -6.45 -13.44 52.07
C LEU A 47 -7.28 -12.23 51.63
N ILE A 48 -6.65 -11.08 51.36
CA ILE A 48 -7.31 -9.83 50.93
C ILE A 48 -7.32 -9.71 49.39
N GLY A 49 -6.91 -10.75 48.64
CA GLY A 49 -6.95 -10.76 47.18
C GLY A 49 -5.91 -9.87 46.48
N GLN A 50 -4.91 -9.36 47.21
CA GLN A 50 -3.88 -8.45 46.66
C GLN A 50 -2.68 -9.14 45.99
N GLY A 51 -2.70 -10.48 45.88
CA GLY A 51 -1.69 -11.26 45.16
C GLY A 51 -0.30 -11.35 45.81
N ASP A 52 0.64 -11.98 45.11
CA ASP A 52 1.97 -12.32 45.63
C ASP A 52 2.96 -11.14 45.58
N ILE A 53 3.68 -10.92 46.67
CA ILE A 53 4.70 -9.86 46.82
C ILE A 53 5.92 -10.15 45.94
N THR A 54 6.24 -11.43 45.71
CA THR A 54 7.37 -11.85 44.86
C THR A 54 7.15 -11.46 43.41
N LYS A 55 5.93 -11.56 42.88
CA LYS A 55 5.56 -11.12 41.53
C LYS A 55 5.80 -9.62 41.34
N LYS A 56 5.50 -8.80 42.36
CA LYS A 56 5.77 -7.35 42.32
C LYS A 56 7.29 -7.05 42.32
N LYS A 57 8.08 -7.80 43.11
CA LYS A 57 9.55 -7.67 43.10
C LYS A 57 10.17 -8.14 41.79
N LEU A 58 9.66 -9.23 41.22
CA LEU A 58 10.08 -9.75 39.91
C LEU A 58 9.77 -8.75 38.81
N ARG A 59 8.56 -8.19 38.80
CA ARG A 59 8.16 -7.14 37.87
C ARG A 59 9.04 -5.90 38.00
N LYS A 60 9.30 -5.42 39.23
CA LYS A 60 10.20 -4.27 39.45
C LYS A 60 11.62 -4.54 38.95
N LYS A 61 12.13 -5.75 39.19
CA LYS A 61 13.48 -6.14 38.75
C LYS A 61 13.55 -6.36 37.23
N ALA A 62 12.47 -6.85 36.62
CA ALA A 62 12.31 -6.92 35.18
C ALA A 62 12.23 -5.51 34.58
N GLU A 63 11.48 -4.58 35.17
CA GLU A 63 11.44 -3.16 34.77
C GLU A 63 12.83 -2.48 34.92
N GLU A 64 13.60 -2.82 35.96
CA GLU A 64 14.99 -2.36 36.14
C GLU A 64 15.98 -2.97 35.11
N LEU A 65 15.67 -4.15 34.54
CA LEU A 65 16.47 -4.81 33.50
C LEU A 65 16.04 -4.42 32.07
N VAL A 66 14.76 -4.09 31.88
CA VAL A 66 14.16 -3.63 30.62
C VAL A 66 14.43 -2.15 30.39
N GLN A 67 14.68 -1.37 31.45
CA GLN A 67 15.34 -0.08 31.27
C GLN A 67 16.69 -0.35 30.61
N PRO A 68 16.93 0.15 29.38
CA PRO A 68 18.20 -0.10 28.72
C PRO A 68 19.29 0.42 29.66
N LEU A 69 20.22 -0.46 30.04
CA LEU A 69 21.46 -0.11 30.73
C LEU A 69 22.41 0.68 29.80
N VAL A 70 21.86 1.52 28.91
CA VAL A 70 22.60 2.52 28.18
C VAL A 70 22.73 3.67 29.17
N GLN A 71 23.83 3.68 29.93
CA GLN A 71 24.27 4.91 30.56
C GLN A 71 24.27 5.98 29.47
N LYS A 72 23.33 6.93 29.56
CA LYS A 72 23.31 8.07 28.65
C LYS A 72 24.68 8.71 28.74
N LEU A 73 25.42 8.67 27.64
CA LEU A 73 26.73 9.28 27.57
C LEU A 73 26.55 10.76 27.95
N ASN A 74 27.46 11.29 28.77
CA ASN A 74 27.48 12.71 29.07
C ASN A 74 28.04 13.46 27.86
N MET A 75 27.26 13.50 26.78
CA MET A 75 27.66 14.03 25.48
C MET A 75 26.41 14.34 24.66
N VAL A 76 26.43 15.49 23.98
CA VAL A 76 25.38 15.88 23.06
C VAL A 76 25.61 15.21 21.71
N VAL A 77 24.56 14.62 21.15
CA VAL A 77 24.56 13.97 19.84
C VAL A 77 23.50 14.64 18.97
N VAL A 78 23.92 15.15 17.82
CA VAL A 78 23.01 15.73 16.82
C VAL A 78 23.03 14.88 15.56
N GLN A 79 21.86 14.51 15.05
CA GLN A 79 21.70 13.64 13.89
C GLN A 79 20.34 13.84 13.21
N PHE A 80 20.20 13.37 11.97
CA PHE A 80 18.91 13.26 11.31
C PHE A 80 18.07 12.10 11.89
N ASP A 81 16.75 12.27 11.92
CA ASP A 81 15.76 11.27 12.35
C ASP A 81 14.41 11.57 11.67
N PRO A 82 14.06 10.91 10.54
CA PRO A 82 14.78 9.86 9.83
C PRO A 82 16.00 10.35 9.03
N ALA A 83 16.82 9.42 8.52
CA ALA A 83 17.99 9.73 7.68
C ALA A 83 17.72 9.66 6.16
N HIS A 84 16.55 9.16 5.75
CA HIS A 84 16.15 9.04 4.35
C HIS A 84 14.77 9.66 4.20
N TYR A 85 14.62 10.47 3.15
CA TYR A 85 13.40 11.15 2.79
C TYR A 85 13.08 10.86 1.33
N MET A 86 11.80 10.89 1.01
CA MET A 86 11.29 10.74 -0.35
C MET A 86 10.16 11.74 -0.52
N CYS A 87 10.18 12.49 -1.62
CA CYS A 87 9.14 13.42 -1.99
C CYS A 87 8.88 13.35 -3.50
N LEU A 88 7.68 13.77 -3.90
CA LEU A 88 7.41 14.06 -5.30
C LEU A 88 8.05 15.41 -5.67
N GLU A 89 8.37 15.60 -6.95
CA GLU A 89 8.89 16.85 -7.48
C GLU A 89 7.95 18.03 -7.19
N ASN A 90 6.66 17.83 -7.44
CA ASN A 90 5.60 18.83 -7.20
C ASN A 90 5.28 19.17 -5.72
N VAL A 91 6.05 18.67 -4.74
CA VAL A 91 5.81 18.92 -3.31
C VAL A 91 6.04 20.40 -2.93
N GLY A 92 6.86 21.11 -3.71
CA GLY A 92 7.30 22.49 -3.49
C GLY A 92 8.27 22.68 -2.33
N THR A 93 8.04 22.10 -1.15
CA THR A 93 8.98 22.20 -0.02
C THR A 93 8.99 20.94 0.84
N ILE A 94 10.19 20.39 1.07
CA ILE A 94 10.42 19.26 1.97
C ILE A 94 11.03 19.73 3.31
N LYS A 95 10.60 19.09 4.40
CA LYS A 95 11.08 19.34 5.76
C LYS A 95 11.96 18.19 6.27
N VAL A 96 13.23 18.47 6.45
CA VAL A 96 14.22 17.51 6.97
C VAL A 96 14.40 17.73 8.47
N GLN A 97 14.17 16.69 9.27
CA GLN A 97 14.17 16.74 10.72
C GLN A 97 15.54 16.41 11.30
N VAL A 98 16.00 17.26 12.21
CA VAL A 98 17.25 17.10 12.95
C VAL A 98 16.93 16.96 14.43
N LYS A 99 17.44 15.88 15.02
CA LYS A 99 17.29 15.55 16.43
C LYS A 99 18.55 15.87 17.21
N CYS A 100 18.36 16.45 18.39
CA CYS A 100 19.39 16.74 19.36
C CYS A 100 19.16 15.95 20.64
N ASP A 101 19.94 14.90 20.86
CA ASP A 101 19.98 14.16 22.12
C ASP A 101 21.07 14.73 23.03
N ARG A 102 20.67 15.34 24.15
CA ARG A 102 21.62 15.89 25.14
C ARG A 102 22.18 14.83 26.08
N GLY A 103 21.69 13.59 26.03
CA GLY A 103 22.20 12.50 26.86
C GLY A 103 22.10 12.84 28.36
N ALA A 104 23.23 12.75 29.06
CA ALA A 104 23.39 13.21 30.45
C ALA A 104 24.04 14.60 30.58
N ALA A 105 24.23 15.32 29.48
CA ALA A 105 24.75 16.68 29.47
C ALA A 105 23.73 17.69 30.03
N ASP A 106 24.15 18.93 30.22
CA ASP A 106 23.31 19.98 30.79
C ASP A 106 22.02 20.18 29.97
N PRO A 107 20.82 19.97 30.56
CA PRO A 107 19.55 20.17 29.85
C PRO A 107 19.33 21.63 29.44
N ASN A 108 20.01 22.58 30.10
CA ASN A 108 19.94 24.00 29.81
C ASN A 108 20.98 24.46 28.76
N SER A 109 21.66 23.52 28.10
CA SER A 109 22.60 23.84 27.03
C SER A 109 21.89 24.23 25.73
N THR A 110 22.39 25.28 25.09
CA THR A 110 22.08 25.63 23.71
C THR A 110 23.04 24.90 22.78
N VAL A 111 22.49 24.22 21.78
CA VAL A 111 23.26 23.42 20.83
C VAL A 111 23.11 24.06 19.45
N THR A 112 24.22 24.28 18.76
CA THR A 112 24.23 24.77 17.38
C THR A 112 24.88 23.76 16.45
N VAL A 113 24.35 23.63 15.24
CA VAL A 113 24.90 22.75 14.20
C VAL A 113 24.78 23.43 12.85
N HIS A 114 25.84 23.39 12.04
CA HIS A 114 25.81 23.90 10.68
C HIS A 114 25.26 22.82 9.75
N TYR A 115 24.44 23.20 8.79
CA TYR A 115 23.93 22.31 7.76
C TYR A 115 24.13 22.91 6.38
N ARG A 116 24.24 22.05 5.37
CA ARG A 116 24.18 22.44 3.96
C ARG A 116 23.63 21.31 3.10
N THR A 117 22.96 21.66 2.02
CA THR A 117 22.65 20.72 0.92
C THR A 117 23.92 20.43 0.11
N VAL A 118 23.94 19.27 -0.54
CA VAL A 118 25.02 18.83 -1.44
C VAL A 118 24.37 18.05 -2.57
N ALA A 119 24.57 18.51 -3.81
CA ALA A 119 24.15 17.79 -5.01
C ALA A 119 24.75 16.37 -5.08
N ASP A 120 24.00 15.46 -5.70
CA ASP A 120 24.48 14.12 -6.06
C ASP A 120 24.04 13.79 -7.51
N THR A 121 22.92 13.10 -7.70
CA THR A 121 22.31 13.00 -9.04
C THR A 121 21.42 14.20 -9.33
N ALA A 122 20.65 14.66 -8.33
CA ALA A 122 19.92 15.92 -8.40
C ALA A 122 20.87 17.12 -8.36
N GLN A 123 20.67 18.04 -9.28
CA GLN A 123 21.39 19.29 -9.53
C GLN A 123 20.76 20.49 -8.80
N GLU A 124 21.64 21.38 -8.35
CA GLU A 124 21.24 22.64 -7.70
C GLU A 124 20.57 23.58 -8.72
N HIS A 125 19.46 24.19 -8.31
CA HIS A 125 18.61 25.08 -9.10
C HIS A 125 17.88 24.46 -10.29
N SER A 126 18.18 23.21 -10.65
CA SER A 126 17.36 22.40 -11.56
C SER A 126 16.25 21.72 -10.76
N ASP A 127 16.62 20.97 -9.71
CA ASP A 127 15.67 20.04 -9.04
C ASP A 127 15.44 20.45 -7.58
N PHE A 128 16.38 21.19 -6.97
CA PHE A 128 16.20 21.78 -5.64
C PHE A 128 16.97 23.09 -5.47
N ILE A 129 16.48 23.95 -4.58
CA ILE A 129 17.19 25.19 -4.22
C ILE A 129 18.22 24.89 -3.12
N PRO A 130 19.52 25.13 -3.31
CA PRO A 130 20.53 24.86 -2.30
C PRO A 130 20.35 25.75 -1.07
N VAL A 131 20.43 25.13 0.12
CA VAL A 131 20.28 25.81 1.41
C VAL A 131 21.48 25.49 2.30
N GLU A 132 22.05 26.52 2.92
CA GLU A 132 23.03 26.40 4.00
C GLU A 132 22.66 27.30 5.18
N GLY A 133 23.01 26.87 6.39
CA GLY A 133 22.66 27.62 7.59
C GLY A 133 23.11 26.98 8.88
N THR A 134 22.66 27.57 9.99
CA THR A 134 22.94 27.06 11.35
C THR A 134 21.63 26.83 12.09
N LEU A 135 21.38 25.59 12.51
CA LEU A 135 20.29 25.27 13.43
C LEU A 135 20.71 25.57 14.87
N THR A 136 19.79 26.13 15.64
CA THR A 136 19.98 26.41 17.06
C THR A 136 18.89 25.73 17.88
N PHE A 137 19.27 24.75 18.69
CA PHE A 137 18.40 24.10 19.65
C PHE A 137 18.47 24.84 20.99
N LYS A 138 17.39 25.49 21.38
CA LYS A 138 17.25 26.13 22.70
C LYS A 138 17.16 25.07 23.80
N PRO A 139 17.32 25.46 25.08
CA PRO A 139 17.10 24.57 26.22
C PRO A 139 15.77 23.80 26.10
N GLY A 140 15.83 22.48 26.19
CA GLY A 140 14.66 21.60 26.08
C GLY A 140 14.16 21.30 24.66
N GLU A 141 14.70 21.95 23.61
CA GLU A 141 14.35 21.62 22.23
C GLU A 141 15.11 20.39 21.76
N GLU A 142 14.41 19.31 21.43
CA GLU A 142 15.00 18.05 20.96
C GLU A 142 14.95 17.88 19.45
N MET A 143 14.11 18.66 18.75
CA MET A 143 13.90 18.57 17.30
C MET A 143 13.85 19.96 16.68
N GLN A 144 14.43 20.09 15.48
CA GLN A 144 14.40 21.25 14.61
C GLN A 144 14.25 20.77 13.16
N GLU A 145 13.72 21.62 12.29
CA GLU A 145 13.48 21.28 10.88
C GLU A 145 14.28 22.18 9.96
N ILE A 146 14.71 21.64 8.82
CA ILE A 146 15.31 22.35 7.71
C ILE A 146 14.30 22.30 6.56
N GLU A 147 13.88 23.47 6.07
CA GLU A 147 12.98 23.58 4.93
C GLU A 147 13.83 23.75 3.66
N ILE A 148 13.57 22.91 2.65
CA ILE A 148 14.28 22.88 1.37
C ILE A 148 13.24 22.93 0.27
N GLU A 149 13.38 23.88 -0.65
CA GLU A 149 12.48 24.05 -1.79
C GLU A 149 12.88 23.07 -2.90
N ILE A 150 11.89 22.33 -3.41
CA ILE A 150 12.01 21.42 -4.54
C ILE A 150 11.49 22.18 -5.76
N VAL A 151 12.26 22.14 -6.84
CA VAL A 151 11.90 22.80 -8.10
C VAL A 151 11.06 21.81 -8.89
N ASP A 152 9.96 22.29 -9.43
CA ASP A 152 8.95 21.51 -10.14
C ASP A 152 8.92 21.95 -11.61
N ASN A 153 8.98 20.99 -12.52
CA ASN A 153 8.95 21.25 -13.94
C ASN A 153 7.93 20.35 -14.69
N ASP A 154 8.07 20.24 -16.02
CA ASP A 154 7.10 19.55 -16.89
C ASP A 154 7.79 18.50 -17.79
N ILE A 155 9.03 18.15 -17.46
CA ILE A 155 9.93 17.32 -18.25
C ILE A 155 10.26 16.09 -17.41
N TYR A 156 9.89 14.92 -17.93
CA TYR A 156 10.25 13.66 -17.28
C TYR A 156 11.77 13.54 -17.07
N GLU A 157 12.14 13.28 -15.82
CA GLU A 157 13.46 12.94 -15.34
C GLU A 157 13.43 11.58 -14.62
N ASP A 158 14.58 10.92 -14.46
CA ASP A 158 14.65 9.71 -13.62
C ASP A 158 14.66 10.10 -12.14
N ASP A 159 14.32 9.19 -11.23
CA ASP A 159 14.40 9.46 -9.78
C ASP A 159 15.80 9.94 -9.37
N GLU A 160 15.87 11.15 -8.82
CA GLU A 160 17.14 11.80 -8.45
C GLU A 160 17.27 12.01 -6.94
N GLN A 161 18.50 12.16 -6.45
CA GLN A 161 18.75 12.37 -5.04
C GLN A 161 19.78 13.46 -4.78
N PHE A 162 19.62 14.12 -3.64
CA PHE A 162 20.62 15.00 -3.05
C PHE A 162 20.81 14.69 -1.55
N MET A 163 21.86 15.26 -0.97
CA MET A 163 22.20 15.04 0.44
C MET A 163 22.10 16.31 1.27
N VAL A 164 21.72 16.18 2.54
CA VAL A 164 21.83 17.24 3.56
C VAL A 164 22.86 16.82 4.59
N ARG A 165 23.91 17.61 4.80
CA ARG A 165 25.02 17.27 5.70
C ARG A 165 25.07 18.17 6.93
N LEU A 166 25.21 17.56 8.10
CA LEU A 166 25.49 18.26 9.36
C LEU A 166 26.99 18.40 9.56
N SER A 167 27.41 19.53 10.13
CA SER A 167 28.80 19.84 10.42
C SER A 167 28.91 20.81 11.60
N GLN A 168 30.13 20.94 12.14
CA GLN A 168 30.48 21.96 13.13
C GLN A 168 29.51 22.05 14.33
N VAL A 169 29.12 20.91 14.92
CA VAL A 169 28.28 20.90 16.12
C VAL A 169 29.01 21.55 17.31
N ARG A 170 28.31 22.40 18.06
CA ARG A 170 28.80 23.07 19.27
C ARG A 170 27.69 23.08 20.31
N ALA A 171 28.07 23.04 21.59
CA ALA A 171 27.13 23.19 22.70
C ALA A 171 27.70 24.16 23.73
N HIS A 172 26.84 25.04 24.24
CA HIS A 172 27.19 26.03 25.24
C HIS A 172 26.17 26.00 26.37
N SER A 173 26.63 26.04 27.63
CA SER A 173 25.78 26.21 28.80
C SER A 173 26.07 27.57 29.45
N PRO A 174 25.04 28.34 29.82
CA PRO A 174 25.22 29.59 30.56
C PRO A 174 25.71 29.35 32.01
N SER A 175 25.57 28.13 32.53
CA SER A 175 25.91 27.78 33.92
C SER A 175 27.25 27.07 34.08
N GLN A 176 27.86 26.63 32.97
CA GLN A 176 29.10 25.86 32.98
C GLN A 176 30.12 26.46 32.01
N PHE A 177 31.30 26.78 32.51
CA PHE A 177 32.44 27.26 31.71
C PHE A 177 33.26 26.13 31.09
N THR A 178 32.98 24.87 31.44
CA THR A 178 33.65 23.71 30.86
C THR A 178 33.03 23.35 29.50
N PRO A 179 33.84 23.01 28.49
CA PRO A 179 33.32 22.56 27.20
C PRO A 179 32.41 21.34 27.36
N ILE A 180 31.22 21.42 26.77
CA ILE A 180 30.31 20.28 26.70
C ILE A 180 30.78 19.38 25.54
N PRO A 181 31.05 18.08 25.78
CA PRO A 181 31.42 17.18 24.70
C PRO A 181 30.24 17.02 23.73
N VAL A 182 30.54 17.15 22.45
CA VAL A 182 29.57 17.09 21.35
C VAL A 182 30.06 16.13 20.27
N ARG A 183 29.13 15.48 19.58
CA ARG A 183 29.43 14.74 18.35
C ARG A 183 28.23 14.74 17.41
N LEU A 184 28.51 14.45 16.14
CA LEU A 184 27.46 14.04 15.22
C LEU A 184 27.09 12.57 15.48
N GLY A 185 25.81 12.25 15.32
CA GLY A 185 25.33 10.88 15.39
C GLY A 185 25.67 10.08 14.13
N ALA A 186 25.16 8.85 14.05
CA ALA A 186 25.42 7.98 12.91
C ALA A 186 24.83 8.57 11.60
N ALA A 187 23.61 9.10 11.70
CA ALA A 187 22.94 9.84 10.63
C ALA A 187 23.39 11.32 10.63
N SER A 188 24.66 11.56 10.30
CA SER A 188 25.20 12.92 10.11
C SER A 188 24.89 13.50 8.73
N THR A 189 24.41 12.66 7.82
CA THR A 189 23.94 13.00 6.48
C THR A 189 22.55 12.40 6.30
N ALA A 190 21.63 13.16 5.72
CA ALA A 190 20.34 12.68 5.26
C ALA A 190 20.34 12.65 3.72
N THR A 191 19.67 11.66 3.15
CA THR A 191 19.44 11.56 1.70
C THR A 191 17.99 11.92 1.42
N VAL A 192 17.76 12.76 0.42
CA VAL A 192 16.43 13.10 -0.09
C VAL A 192 16.34 12.57 -1.51
N LEU A 193 15.37 11.70 -1.76
CA LEU A 193 15.01 11.21 -3.09
C LEU A 193 13.83 12.06 -3.61
N ILE A 194 14.01 12.65 -4.79
CA ILE A 194 13.00 13.32 -5.57
C ILE A 194 12.47 12.29 -6.57
N VAL A 195 11.17 12.06 -6.55
CA VAL A 195 10.47 11.15 -7.46
C VAL A 195 9.73 12.01 -8.48
N ASP A 196 10.07 11.82 -9.75
CA ASP A 196 9.45 12.49 -10.89
C ASP A 196 7.96 12.11 -11.02
N ASP A 197 7.12 13.08 -11.39
CA ASP A 197 5.71 12.88 -11.71
C ASP A 197 5.28 13.27 -13.13
N ASP A 198 6.24 13.51 -14.01
CA ASP A 198 6.07 14.02 -15.37
C ASP A 198 6.06 12.94 -16.45
N HIS A 199 6.13 11.66 -16.08
CA HIS A 199 5.92 10.58 -17.04
C HIS A 199 4.51 10.67 -17.67
N ALA A 200 4.43 10.54 -19.00
CA ALA A 200 3.15 10.52 -19.72
C ALA A 200 2.26 9.30 -19.40
N GLY A 201 2.75 8.35 -18.62
CA GLY A 201 2.00 7.24 -18.06
C GLY A 201 2.07 5.94 -18.86
N ALA A 202 1.75 4.87 -18.16
CA ALA A 202 1.59 3.52 -18.65
C ALA A 202 0.10 3.13 -18.66
N PHE A 203 -0.39 2.71 -19.82
CA PHE A 203 -1.82 2.50 -20.06
C PHE A 203 -2.15 1.01 -20.20
N GLY A 204 -3.25 0.56 -19.62
CA GLY A 204 -3.68 -0.83 -19.77
C GLY A 204 -4.99 -1.13 -19.07
N PHE A 205 -5.51 -2.32 -19.31
CA PHE A 205 -6.72 -2.80 -18.61
C PHE A 205 -6.44 -3.13 -17.15
N THR A 206 -7.48 -3.08 -16.32
CA THR A 206 -7.40 -3.49 -14.90
C THR A 206 -7.21 -5.00 -14.70
N SER A 207 -7.59 -5.82 -15.69
CA SER A 207 -7.49 -7.28 -15.66
C SER A 207 -7.29 -7.85 -17.06
N GLU A 208 -6.60 -8.98 -17.17
CA GLU A 208 -6.44 -9.72 -18.43
C GLU A 208 -7.74 -10.42 -18.85
N LYS A 209 -8.62 -10.69 -17.88
CA LYS A 209 -9.86 -11.45 -18.08
C LYS A 209 -11.01 -10.79 -17.35
N PHE A 210 -12.09 -10.59 -18.09
CA PHE A 210 -13.37 -10.12 -17.58
C PHE A 210 -14.44 -11.15 -17.86
N LYS A 211 -15.52 -11.09 -17.07
CA LYS A 211 -16.73 -11.87 -17.29
C LYS A 211 -17.89 -10.91 -17.36
N VAL A 212 -18.72 -11.08 -18.37
CA VAL A 212 -19.97 -10.34 -18.55
C VAL A 212 -21.08 -11.35 -18.78
N VAL A 213 -22.27 -11.02 -18.31
CA VAL A 213 -23.46 -11.84 -18.54
C VAL A 213 -24.15 -11.34 -19.80
N GLU A 214 -24.70 -12.20 -20.66
CA GLU A 214 -25.28 -11.72 -21.93
C GLU A 214 -26.49 -10.78 -21.71
N SER A 215 -27.23 -10.95 -20.62
CA SER A 215 -28.28 -10.02 -20.18
C SER A 215 -27.79 -8.65 -19.65
N ALA A 216 -26.48 -8.41 -19.57
CA ALA A 216 -25.93 -7.14 -19.10
C ALA A 216 -26.19 -5.97 -20.07
N GLY A 217 -26.38 -6.25 -21.36
CA GLY A 217 -26.61 -5.26 -22.43
C GLY A 217 -25.38 -4.44 -22.83
N GLU A 218 -24.50 -4.09 -21.89
CA GLU A 218 -23.24 -3.40 -22.17
C GLU A 218 -22.12 -3.90 -21.23
N PHE A 219 -20.94 -4.12 -21.80
CA PHE A 219 -19.70 -4.34 -21.07
C PHE A 219 -18.89 -3.05 -21.02
N VAL A 220 -18.48 -2.65 -19.81
CA VAL A 220 -17.62 -1.48 -19.59
C VAL A 220 -16.21 -1.95 -19.19
N ALA A 221 -15.24 -1.74 -20.08
CA ALA A 221 -13.84 -2.01 -19.82
C ALA A 221 -13.15 -0.75 -19.30
N GLU A 222 -12.61 -0.79 -18.08
CA GLU A 222 -11.81 0.31 -17.52
C GLU A 222 -10.35 0.19 -17.98
N VAL A 223 -9.83 1.25 -18.61
CA VAL A 223 -8.42 1.44 -18.94
C VAL A 223 -7.83 2.42 -17.94
N VAL A 224 -6.75 2.00 -17.28
CA VAL A 224 -6.03 2.78 -16.27
C VAL A 224 -4.72 3.31 -16.82
N ARG A 225 -4.37 4.54 -16.43
CA ARG A 225 -3.09 5.20 -16.66
C ARG A 225 -2.33 5.21 -15.32
N THR A 226 -1.10 4.72 -15.33
CA THR A 226 -0.24 4.52 -14.15
C THR A 226 1.14 5.11 -14.37
N ARG A 227 2.00 5.20 -13.34
CA ARG A 227 3.37 5.76 -13.41
C ARG A 227 3.50 7.25 -13.76
N GLY A 228 2.40 7.94 -14.01
CA GLY A 228 2.35 9.36 -14.31
C GLY A 228 1.08 9.70 -15.08
N ALA A 229 0.71 10.98 -15.09
CA ALA A 229 -0.51 11.45 -15.74
C ALA A 229 -0.27 12.67 -16.63
N ARG A 230 0.98 12.93 -17.03
CA ARG A 230 1.37 14.17 -17.69
C ARG A 230 1.04 14.22 -19.18
N GLY A 231 0.41 15.30 -19.60
CA GLY A 231 0.07 15.59 -20.99
C GLY A 231 -1.09 14.76 -21.55
N GLU A 232 -1.52 15.14 -22.75
CA GLU A 232 -2.61 14.49 -23.47
C GLU A 232 -2.12 13.28 -24.27
N VAL A 233 -2.78 12.14 -24.06
CA VAL A 233 -2.46 10.88 -24.75
C VAL A 233 -3.72 10.29 -25.37
N SER A 234 -3.63 9.90 -26.63
CA SER A 234 -4.70 9.22 -27.36
C SER A 234 -4.36 7.76 -27.61
N ILE A 235 -5.27 6.84 -27.30
CA ILE A 235 -5.05 5.40 -27.42
C ILE A 235 -6.13 4.82 -28.32
N PRO A 236 -5.79 4.41 -29.55
CA PRO A 236 -6.73 3.70 -30.40
C PRO A 236 -7.07 2.35 -29.76
N TYR A 237 -8.30 1.90 -29.90
CA TYR A 237 -8.72 0.58 -29.46
C TYR A 237 -9.65 -0.06 -30.49
N LYS A 238 -9.72 -1.39 -30.45
CA LYS A 238 -10.66 -2.17 -31.27
C LYS A 238 -11.07 -3.45 -30.55
N THR A 239 -12.26 -3.94 -30.86
CA THR A 239 -12.67 -5.29 -30.51
C THR A 239 -12.18 -6.30 -31.55
N VAL A 240 -11.86 -7.51 -31.11
CA VAL A 240 -11.36 -8.61 -31.95
C VAL A 240 -12.11 -9.87 -31.59
N ASP A 241 -12.66 -10.52 -32.61
CA ASP A 241 -13.40 -11.78 -32.46
C ASP A 241 -12.54 -12.87 -31.83
N GLY A 242 -13.16 -13.63 -30.94
CA GLY A 242 -12.63 -14.89 -30.45
C GLY A 242 -13.56 -16.03 -30.86
N GLN A 243 -14.16 -16.68 -29.86
CA GLN A 243 -15.29 -17.56 -30.05
C GLN A 243 -16.52 -16.74 -30.41
N ALA A 244 -16.81 -15.72 -29.59
CA ALA A 244 -17.85 -14.73 -29.84
C ALA A 244 -17.53 -13.91 -31.10
N LYS A 245 -18.56 -13.65 -31.90
CA LYS A 245 -18.52 -12.93 -33.18
C LYS A 245 -19.23 -11.59 -33.09
N ALA A 246 -18.60 -10.58 -33.67
CA ALA A 246 -19.23 -9.27 -33.79
C ALA A 246 -20.48 -9.34 -34.68
N GLY A 247 -21.59 -8.77 -34.21
CA GLY A 247 -22.90 -8.77 -34.85
C GLY A 247 -23.84 -9.86 -34.33
N ASP A 248 -23.29 -10.97 -33.84
CA ASP A 248 -24.04 -12.08 -33.25
C ASP A 248 -24.03 -11.96 -31.71
N ASP A 249 -22.85 -11.97 -31.08
CA ASP A 249 -22.70 -11.94 -29.61
C ASP A 249 -22.48 -10.53 -29.01
N TYR A 250 -21.85 -9.64 -29.79
CA TYR A 250 -21.48 -8.29 -29.35
C TYR A 250 -21.36 -7.33 -30.53
N GLU A 251 -21.45 -6.02 -30.32
CA GLU A 251 -21.26 -5.06 -31.41
C GLU A 251 -19.77 -4.69 -31.59
N HIS A 252 -19.29 -4.71 -32.84
CA HIS A 252 -17.92 -4.29 -33.14
C HIS A 252 -17.71 -2.82 -32.73
N CYS A 253 -16.69 -2.56 -31.91
CA CYS A 253 -16.38 -1.23 -31.41
C CYS A 253 -14.91 -0.92 -31.70
N GLU A 254 -14.67 0.18 -32.40
CA GLU A 254 -13.35 0.77 -32.59
C GLU A 254 -13.42 2.27 -32.31
N GLY A 255 -12.32 2.83 -31.83
CA GLY A 255 -12.30 4.24 -31.44
C GLY A 255 -10.95 4.66 -30.89
N VAL A 256 -10.94 5.85 -30.29
CA VAL A 256 -9.75 6.42 -29.65
C VAL A 256 -10.13 6.92 -28.28
N LEU A 257 -9.52 6.34 -27.24
CA LEU A 257 -9.57 6.88 -25.89
C LEU A 257 -8.70 8.13 -25.83
N ARG A 258 -9.23 9.22 -25.29
CA ARG A 258 -8.46 10.43 -25.02
C ARG A 258 -8.29 10.58 -23.52
N PHE A 259 -7.05 10.58 -23.07
CA PHE A 259 -6.67 10.94 -21.72
C PHE A 259 -6.20 12.38 -21.74
N LEU A 260 -6.94 13.25 -21.06
CA LEU A 260 -6.50 14.62 -20.78
C LEU A 260 -5.34 14.61 -19.78
N ASP A 261 -4.73 15.77 -19.61
CA ASP A 261 -3.74 16.00 -18.56
C ASP A 261 -4.33 15.64 -17.18
N GLU A 262 -3.53 14.99 -16.34
CA GLU A 262 -3.90 14.45 -15.02
C GLU A 262 -5.00 13.36 -15.01
N GLN A 263 -5.57 13.00 -16.16
CA GLN A 263 -6.60 11.97 -16.23
C GLN A 263 -5.98 10.57 -16.09
N VAL A 264 -6.46 9.81 -15.11
CA VAL A 264 -5.92 8.47 -14.77
C VAL A 264 -6.76 7.29 -15.26
N LYS A 265 -8.00 7.53 -15.72
CA LYS A 265 -8.94 6.48 -16.11
C LYS A 265 -9.80 6.87 -17.30
N ALA A 266 -10.10 5.90 -18.16
CA ALA A 266 -11.09 6.02 -19.22
C ALA A 266 -11.84 4.69 -19.39
N GLU A 267 -13.04 4.75 -19.95
CA GLU A 267 -13.91 3.58 -20.13
C GLU A 267 -14.13 3.31 -21.62
N ILE A 268 -14.07 2.03 -22.01
CA ILE A 268 -14.53 1.53 -23.30
C ILE A 268 -15.87 0.83 -23.06
N ARG A 269 -16.88 1.22 -23.82
CA ARG A 269 -18.22 0.63 -23.77
C ARG A 269 -18.43 -0.26 -24.99
N VAL A 270 -18.78 -1.51 -24.76
CA VAL A 270 -19.05 -2.51 -25.79
C VAL A 270 -20.46 -3.07 -25.58
N PRO A 271 -21.41 -2.82 -26.49
CA PRO A 271 -22.73 -3.44 -26.43
C PRO A 271 -22.63 -4.96 -26.54
N ILE A 272 -23.31 -5.67 -25.63
CA ILE A 272 -23.41 -7.13 -25.64
C ILE A 272 -24.80 -7.48 -26.16
N VAL A 273 -24.85 -8.35 -27.15
CA VAL A 273 -26.11 -8.82 -27.73
C VAL A 273 -26.61 -9.96 -26.86
N ASN A 274 -27.88 -9.90 -26.50
CA ASN A 274 -28.58 -11.01 -25.86
C ASN A 274 -29.39 -11.71 -26.94
N ASP A 275 -29.08 -12.98 -27.19
CA ASP A 275 -29.93 -13.85 -27.98
C ASP A 275 -30.57 -14.93 -27.09
N ASP A 276 -31.70 -15.47 -27.56
CA ASP A 276 -32.43 -16.51 -26.83
C ASP A 276 -31.81 -17.92 -27.07
N GLU A 277 -30.60 -18.01 -27.64
CA GLU A 277 -29.96 -19.28 -27.94
C GLU A 277 -29.17 -19.81 -26.73
N TYR A 278 -29.29 -21.12 -26.48
CA TYR A 278 -28.54 -21.76 -25.39
C TYR A 278 -27.10 -21.99 -25.84
N GLU A 279 -26.20 -21.08 -25.48
CA GLU A 279 -24.81 -21.09 -25.91
C GLU A 279 -23.81 -21.47 -24.81
N LYS A 280 -22.63 -21.91 -25.23
CA LYS A 280 -21.52 -22.11 -24.28
C LYS A 280 -20.92 -20.76 -23.92
N ASN A 281 -20.08 -20.72 -22.88
CA ASN A 281 -19.32 -19.51 -22.60
C ASN A 281 -18.42 -19.18 -23.80
N GLU A 282 -18.64 -18.01 -24.38
CA GLU A 282 -17.94 -17.49 -25.54
C GLU A 282 -16.98 -16.38 -25.10
N ASP A 283 -15.92 -16.10 -25.88
CA ASP A 283 -15.00 -15.01 -25.56
C ASP A 283 -14.62 -14.18 -26.77
N PHE A 284 -14.48 -12.87 -26.55
CA PHE A 284 -13.90 -11.91 -27.48
C PHE A 284 -12.78 -11.11 -26.79
N PHE A 285 -12.07 -10.29 -27.53
CA PHE A 285 -10.95 -9.50 -27.02
C PHE A 285 -11.12 -8.01 -27.29
N ILE A 286 -10.56 -7.19 -26.40
CA ILE A 286 -10.38 -5.76 -26.64
C ILE A 286 -8.87 -5.50 -26.65
N GLU A 287 -8.38 -4.88 -27.73
CA GLU A 287 -6.97 -4.56 -27.95
C GLU A 287 -6.78 -3.05 -28.00
N LEU A 288 -5.83 -2.55 -27.21
CA LEU A 288 -5.29 -1.19 -27.26
C LEU A 288 -4.14 -1.15 -28.28
N GLY A 289 -4.18 -0.16 -29.16
CA GLY A 289 -3.07 0.16 -30.07
C GLY A 289 -2.06 1.11 -29.44
N GLU A 290 -1.05 1.48 -30.22
CA GLU A 290 0.05 2.33 -29.74
C GLU A 290 -0.46 3.71 -29.28
N PRO A 291 0.00 4.20 -28.11
CA PRO A 291 -0.39 5.49 -27.59
C PRO A 291 0.22 6.61 -28.44
N ILE A 292 -0.61 7.58 -28.80
CA ILE A 292 -0.25 8.78 -29.54
C ILE A 292 -0.10 9.91 -28.52
N TRP A 293 1.14 10.37 -28.35
CA TRP A 293 1.45 11.48 -27.45
C TRP A 293 1.25 12.81 -28.17
N HIS A 294 0.34 13.66 -27.66
CA HIS A 294 0.10 14.99 -28.22
C HIS A 294 1.03 16.02 -27.56
N ARG A 295 2.34 15.88 -27.81
CA ARG A 295 3.39 16.83 -27.40
C ARG A 295 4.13 17.34 -28.63
N GLU A 296 4.60 18.58 -28.57
CA GLU A 296 5.48 19.15 -29.58
C GLU A 296 6.90 18.60 -29.37
N ILE A 297 7.24 17.50 -30.05
CA ILE A 297 8.55 16.85 -29.89
C ILE A 297 9.60 17.59 -30.74
N THR A 298 10.58 18.22 -30.08
CA THR A 298 11.75 18.78 -30.77
C THR A 298 12.93 17.79 -30.76
N ALA A 299 13.87 17.93 -31.71
CA ALA A 299 14.97 16.98 -31.89
C ALA A 299 16.00 16.93 -30.73
N THR A 300 15.86 17.83 -29.75
CA THR A 300 16.66 17.92 -28.53
C THR A 300 15.83 17.68 -27.27
N ASP A 301 14.65 17.06 -27.40
CA ASP A 301 13.72 16.91 -26.28
C ASP A 301 14.32 16.09 -25.14
N GLU A 302 14.61 16.79 -24.05
CA GLU A 302 14.77 16.20 -22.73
C GLU A 302 13.42 15.56 -22.32
N GLY A 303 13.47 14.42 -21.61
CA GLY A 303 12.28 13.67 -21.17
C GLY A 303 11.59 12.76 -22.19
N ILE A 304 12.23 12.40 -23.31
CA ILE A 304 11.70 11.39 -24.27
C ILE A 304 11.44 10.03 -23.60
N GLU A 305 12.18 9.72 -22.53
CA GLU A 305 12.03 8.46 -21.79
C GLU A 305 10.66 8.37 -21.08
N GLY A 306 10.06 9.52 -20.72
CA GLY A 306 8.73 9.63 -20.15
C GLY A 306 7.58 9.44 -21.14
N LYS A 307 7.85 9.02 -22.38
CA LYS A 307 6.83 8.76 -23.41
C LYS A 307 5.77 7.76 -22.94
N PRO A 308 4.53 7.84 -23.45
CA PRO A 308 3.48 6.92 -23.02
C PRO A 308 3.80 5.49 -23.45
N VAL A 309 3.53 4.54 -22.55
CA VAL A 309 3.79 3.12 -22.79
C VAL A 309 2.55 2.27 -22.58
N LEU A 310 2.47 1.14 -23.28
CA LEU A 310 1.43 0.14 -23.02
C LEU A 310 1.89 -0.85 -21.96
N SER A 311 1.00 -1.14 -21.02
CA SER A 311 1.14 -2.22 -20.06
C SER A 311 0.31 -3.42 -20.53
N LEU A 312 -0.87 -3.62 -19.95
CA LEU A 312 -1.81 -4.65 -20.38
C LEU A 312 -2.65 -4.16 -21.58
N SER A 313 -2.15 -4.38 -22.79
CA SER A 313 -2.77 -3.89 -24.03
C SER A 313 -3.93 -4.74 -24.53
N ARG A 314 -4.14 -5.95 -24.00
CA ARG A 314 -5.23 -6.84 -24.44
C ARG A 314 -5.95 -7.44 -23.24
N CYS A 315 -7.27 -7.40 -23.25
CA CYS A 315 -8.09 -8.17 -22.32
C CYS A 315 -9.03 -9.13 -23.06
N LYS A 316 -9.36 -10.24 -22.39
CA LYS A 316 -10.34 -11.22 -22.83
C LYS A 316 -11.64 -10.99 -22.06
N VAL A 317 -12.74 -10.86 -22.77
CA VAL A 317 -14.08 -10.73 -22.20
C VAL A 317 -14.81 -12.04 -22.46
N VAL A 318 -15.20 -12.73 -21.39
CA VAL A 318 -15.96 -13.98 -21.47
C VAL A 318 -17.43 -13.66 -21.24
N ILE A 319 -18.25 -13.91 -22.25
CA ILE A 319 -19.70 -13.83 -22.16
C ILE A 319 -20.18 -15.13 -21.52
N THR A 320 -20.99 -15.02 -20.48
CA THR A 320 -21.55 -16.17 -19.76
C THR A 320 -23.07 -16.08 -19.73
N GLU A 321 -23.73 -17.22 -19.89
CA GLU A 321 -25.18 -17.31 -19.75
C GLU A 321 -25.68 -16.82 -18.39
N ASP A 322 -26.91 -16.34 -18.37
CA ASP A 322 -27.65 -16.08 -17.14
C ASP A 322 -27.75 -17.33 -16.26
N LYS A 323 -27.27 -17.23 -15.02
CA LYS A 323 -27.40 -18.33 -14.05
C LYS A 323 -28.86 -18.67 -13.76
N GLU A 324 -29.76 -17.69 -13.83
CA GLU A 324 -31.19 -17.90 -13.60
C GLU A 324 -31.83 -18.67 -14.75
N PHE A 325 -31.51 -18.30 -16.00
CA PHE A 325 -31.95 -19.04 -17.18
C PHE A 325 -31.37 -20.45 -17.22
N LYS A 326 -30.07 -20.60 -16.96
CA LYS A 326 -29.41 -21.91 -16.86
C LYS A 326 -30.08 -22.82 -15.83
N ASN A 327 -30.35 -22.30 -14.63
CA ASN A 327 -31.04 -23.06 -13.58
C ASN A 327 -32.49 -23.42 -13.96
N PHE A 328 -33.18 -22.55 -14.71
CA PHE A 328 -34.52 -22.83 -15.23
C PHE A 328 -34.50 -23.94 -16.28
N VAL A 329 -33.58 -23.85 -17.25
CA VAL A 329 -33.38 -24.87 -18.30
C VAL A 329 -32.96 -26.21 -17.70
N ASP A 330 -32.04 -26.22 -16.73
CA ASP A 330 -31.61 -27.43 -16.03
C ASP A 330 -32.78 -28.08 -15.26
N ARG A 331 -33.64 -27.28 -14.61
CA ARG A 331 -34.88 -27.78 -13.98
C ARG A 331 -35.86 -28.33 -15.02
N MET A 332 -35.98 -27.69 -16.18
CA MET A 332 -36.87 -28.14 -17.24
C MET A 332 -36.37 -29.45 -17.89
N LEU A 333 -35.07 -29.58 -18.14
CA LEU A 333 -34.44 -30.80 -18.68
C LEU A 333 -34.50 -31.97 -17.70
N THR A 334 -34.29 -31.72 -16.41
CA THR A 334 -34.47 -32.75 -15.38
C THR A 334 -35.92 -33.20 -15.29
N ASN A 335 -36.88 -32.28 -15.32
CA ASN A 335 -38.32 -32.60 -15.38
C ASN A 335 -38.72 -33.31 -16.68
N ALA A 336 -38.15 -32.92 -17.82
CA ALA A 336 -38.38 -33.58 -19.11
C ALA A 336 -37.80 -35.00 -19.14
N ASN A 337 -36.63 -35.23 -18.55
CA ASN A 337 -36.07 -36.58 -18.39
C ASN A 337 -36.90 -37.46 -17.43
N THR A 338 -37.61 -36.87 -16.45
CA THR A 338 -38.65 -37.59 -15.70
C THR A 338 -39.94 -37.84 -16.50
N SER A 339 -40.18 -37.07 -17.57
CA SER A 339 -41.33 -37.20 -18.48
C SER A 339 -41.06 -38.02 -19.74
N ILE A 340 -39.79 -38.35 -20.06
CA ILE A 340 -39.41 -39.20 -21.21
C ILE A 340 -39.79 -40.68 -20.99
N MET A 341 -40.40 -41.01 -19.85
CA MET A 341 -41.15 -42.26 -19.65
C MET A 341 -42.65 -42.15 -20.02
N VAL A 342 -43.10 -41.05 -20.64
CA VAL A 342 -44.47 -40.94 -21.18
C VAL A 342 -44.46 -40.27 -22.55
N GLY A 343 -44.54 -41.10 -23.59
CA GLY A 343 -45.29 -40.80 -24.82
C GLY A 343 -44.72 -39.75 -25.78
N THR A 344 -44.20 -40.22 -26.89
CA THR A 344 -43.84 -39.45 -28.08
C THR A 344 -45.00 -38.59 -28.63
N SER A 345 -44.82 -37.27 -28.70
CA SER A 345 -45.39 -36.41 -29.76
C SER A 345 -44.57 -35.11 -29.86
N SER A 346 -44.43 -34.61 -31.09
CA SER A 346 -43.55 -33.48 -31.43
C SER A 346 -43.96 -32.18 -30.71
N TRP A 347 -42.97 -31.39 -30.29
CA TRP A 347 -43.09 -30.05 -29.68
C TRP A 347 -44.12 -29.14 -30.39
N LYS A 348 -44.21 -29.24 -31.72
CA LYS A 348 -45.12 -28.42 -32.54
C LYS A 348 -46.60 -28.72 -32.28
N GLN A 349 -46.95 -29.95 -31.89
CA GLN A 349 -48.34 -30.31 -31.59
C GLN A 349 -48.76 -29.82 -30.21
N GLN A 350 -47.89 -29.95 -29.20
CA GLN A 350 -48.19 -29.52 -27.83
C GLN A 350 -48.38 -28.00 -27.73
N PHE A 351 -47.61 -27.23 -28.53
CA PHE A 351 -47.74 -25.77 -28.57
C PHE A 351 -49.06 -25.30 -29.23
N ASN A 352 -49.48 -25.94 -30.33
CA ASN A 352 -50.73 -25.59 -31.01
C ASN A 352 -51.97 -25.97 -30.20
N GLU A 353 -51.95 -27.10 -29.48
CA GLU A 353 -53.08 -27.55 -28.66
C GLU A 353 -53.33 -26.61 -27.48
N ALA A 354 -52.26 -26.10 -26.86
CA ALA A 354 -52.34 -25.12 -25.78
C ALA A 354 -52.92 -23.77 -26.24
N LEU A 355 -52.69 -23.38 -27.51
CA LEU A 355 -53.19 -22.12 -28.06
C LEU A 355 -54.67 -22.17 -28.45
N THR A 356 -55.24 -23.36 -28.72
CA THR A 356 -56.63 -23.52 -29.21
C THR A 356 -57.67 -23.77 -28.11
N MET A 357 -57.28 -23.99 -26.86
CA MET A 357 -58.19 -24.38 -25.78
C MET A 357 -58.84 -23.21 -25.01
N GLU A 358 -58.62 -21.95 -25.40
CA GLU A 358 -59.12 -20.79 -24.64
C GLU A 358 -60.39 -20.10 -25.19
N GLU A 359 -61.00 -20.61 -26.28
CA GLU A 359 -62.24 -20.02 -26.82
C GLU A 359 -63.40 -21.01 -26.87
N GLY A 360 -64.14 -21.10 -25.76
CA GLY A 360 -65.55 -21.48 -25.81
C GLY A 360 -65.99 -22.41 -24.69
N GLU A 361 -66.51 -21.84 -23.60
CA GLU A 361 -67.72 -22.34 -22.91
C GLU A 361 -68.15 -21.34 -21.83
N ASN A 362 -68.97 -20.36 -22.23
CA ASN A 362 -69.89 -19.66 -21.35
C ASN A 362 -71.24 -19.63 -22.07
N GLU A 363 -72.17 -20.51 -21.71
CA GLU A 363 -73.53 -20.07 -21.38
C GLU A 363 -74.39 -21.19 -20.75
N VAL A 364 -75.22 -20.73 -19.83
CA VAL A 364 -76.08 -21.43 -18.89
C VAL A 364 -77.45 -21.64 -19.52
N SER A 365 -78.12 -22.77 -19.24
CA SER A 365 -79.58 -22.73 -19.02
C SER A 365 -80.09 -23.94 -18.25
N SER A 366 -80.59 -23.67 -17.05
CA SER A 366 -81.52 -24.51 -16.30
C SER A 366 -82.94 -24.29 -16.82
N THR A 367 -83.65 -25.39 -17.09
CA THR A 367 -85.11 -25.59 -17.23
C THR A 367 -85.89 -24.88 -18.34
#